data_AF-A0A927PCM7-F1
#
_entry.id   AF-A0A927PCM7-F1
#
_cell.length_a   1.000
_cell.length_b   1.000
_cell.length_c   1.000
_cell.angle_alpha   90.00
_cell.angle_beta   90.00
_cell.angle_gamma   90.00
#
_symmetry.space_group_name_H-M   'P 1'
#
loop_
_entity.id
_entity.type
_entity.pdbx_description
1 polymer ?
#
loop_
_entity_poly.entity_id
_entity_poly.type
_entity_poly.pdbx_seq_one_letter_code
_entity_poly.pdbx_strand_id
1 'polypeptide(L)'
;MYNQFFTNFRRCRRSNLIVFRSENALKRLILLILLAALCMPAASASVPHTRDEVRNAYLNINDWWDESPYAEPPSVTAPYRTGAIHEGALSDAVDYLNFLRWLAYIDAPVSLSRIYDFQCQHGAVLLAALDRVSHDAPPAEGMDRDFYESAHNATLSGNIAKFNWMRPSIIREGVEYFIRDDGDVNLPVLGHRRWALNPLMGSTGFGLANSESGMSYVVMYAHDFGNAGADWTKVCWPSEGAFPADFMHADLAWSVSLNPDIYDVTLCTPIITLKELESGLSFRFDPVTGNSDGFCAYSMESYGAGPCLIFRPDLSEAGFSDYQQNQRWQVTVNGLYDVNGKFSPIEYTVEMISLFPQDPVNVEISDLEATVSIGDTLALSANVIPAYADDLSVTWKSSDESVAIVDENGFVTAIAPGYCDIIASSANGREDYCVLTVE
;
A
#
# COMPACT_ATOMS: atom_id res chain seq x y z
N MET A 1 29.66 47.59 -53.78
CA MET A 1 30.86 47.03 -54.44
C MET A 1 30.60 45.53 -54.59
N TYR A 2 30.45 44.99 -55.80
CA TYR A 2 31.54 44.43 -56.65
C TYR A 2 32.36 43.39 -55.85
N ASN A 3 32.48 42.10 -56.18
CA ASN A 3 32.33 41.29 -57.42
C ASN A 3 32.10 39.80 -57.02
N GLN A 4 31.79 38.76 -57.83
CA GLN A 4 31.28 38.50 -59.21
C GLN A 4 30.91 36.97 -59.24
N PHE A 5 30.32 36.32 -60.26
CA PHE A 5 29.89 36.69 -61.63
C PHE A 5 28.62 35.88 -62.01
N PHE A 6 28.20 35.93 -63.27
CA PHE A 6 27.10 35.19 -63.90
C PHE A 6 27.59 33.93 -64.63
N THR A 7 26.71 32.93 -64.83
CA THR A 7 26.16 32.66 -66.19
C THR A 7 24.95 31.71 -66.20
N ASN A 8 23.92 32.11 -66.95
CA ASN A 8 22.71 31.32 -67.26
C ASN A 8 22.91 30.59 -68.61
N PHE A 9 22.15 29.50 -68.89
CA PHE A 9 21.05 29.54 -69.89
C PHE A 9 20.36 28.19 -70.26
N ARG A 10 19.01 28.27 -70.34
CA ARG A 10 18.05 27.61 -71.31
C ARG A 10 17.70 26.10 -71.27
N ARG A 11 16.42 25.89 -70.87
CA ARG A 11 15.30 25.26 -71.64
C ARG A 11 15.46 23.89 -72.34
N CYS A 12 14.81 22.89 -71.72
CA CYS A 12 13.60 22.21 -72.22
C CYS A 12 13.58 21.53 -73.62
N ARG A 13 13.50 20.19 -73.64
CA ARG A 13 12.43 19.44 -74.33
C ARG A 13 12.27 18.00 -73.80
N ARG A 14 11.13 17.39 -74.10
CA ARG A 14 10.64 16.10 -73.56
C ARG A 14 11.36 14.87 -74.14
N SER A 15 11.32 13.78 -73.35
CA SER A 15 10.91 12.41 -73.74
C SER A 15 11.93 11.32 -73.39
N ASN A 16 11.68 10.58 -72.31
CA ASN A 16 11.44 9.13 -72.37
C ASN A 16 10.91 8.60 -71.04
N LEU A 17 9.88 7.76 -71.11
CA LEU A 17 9.32 7.04 -69.97
C LEU A 17 10.31 5.97 -69.51
N ILE A 18 10.71 6.02 -68.24
CA ILE A 18 11.11 4.82 -67.49
C ILE A 18 10.37 4.89 -66.14
N VAL A 19 9.28 4.13 -66.05
CA VAL A 19 8.53 3.95 -64.80
C VAL A 19 9.15 2.76 -64.07
N PHE A 20 9.96 3.02 -63.05
CA PHE A 20 10.29 2.04 -62.02
C PHE A 20 9.67 2.44 -60.68
N ARG A 21 8.95 1.49 -60.08
CA ARG A 21 8.05 1.69 -58.93
C ARG A 21 8.80 2.16 -57.68
N SER A 22 8.30 3.23 -57.04
CA SER A 22 8.76 3.73 -55.74
C SER A 22 8.30 2.88 -54.54
N GLU A 23 7.48 1.84 -54.76
CA GLU A 23 6.85 1.05 -53.70
C GLU A 23 7.84 0.32 -52.77
N ASN A 24 9.02 -0.08 -53.25
CA ASN A 24 9.97 -0.87 -52.45
C ASN A 24 10.85 -0.03 -51.52
N ALA A 25 11.06 1.26 -51.80
CA ALA A 25 11.77 2.15 -50.88
C ALA A 25 10.88 2.53 -49.70
N LEU A 26 9.62 2.88 -49.98
CA LEU A 26 8.64 3.24 -48.95
C LEU A 26 8.30 2.04 -48.06
N LYS A 27 8.16 0.82 -48.62
CA LYS A 27 7.97 -0.40 -47.82
C LYS A 27 9.16 -0.73 -46.92
N ARG A 28 10.41 -0.47 -47.34
CA ARG A 28 11.59 -0.67 -46.47
C ARG A 28 11.70 0.36 -45.35
N LEU A 29 11.34 1.62 -45.62
CA LEU A 29 11.32 2.65 -44.58
C LEU A 29 10.18 2.41 -43.56
N ILE A 30 8.99 2.02 -44.04
CA ILE A 30 7.86 1.63 -43.19
C ILE A 30 8.20 0.37 -42.37
N LEU A 31 8.92 -0.60 -42.93
CA LEU A 31 9.34 -1.79 -42.17
C LEU A 31 10.40 -1.47 -41.11
N LEU A 32 11.30 -0.51 -41.35
CA LEU A 32 12.27 -0.04 -40.36
C LEU A 32 11.62 0.79 -39.24
N ILE A 33 10.55 1.54 -39.53
CA ILE A 33 9.77 2.27 -38.52
C ILE A 33 8.85 1.32 -37.74
N LEU A 34 8.28 0.29 -38.38
CA LEU A 34 7.47 -0.75 -37.72
C LEU A 34 8.30 -1.72 -36.85
N LEU A 35 9.60 -1.92 -37.12
CA LEU A 35 10.48 -2.64 -36.18
C LEU A 35 11.00 -1.78 -35.02
N ALA A 36 10.87 -0.44 -35.08
CA ALA A 36 11.23 0.45 -33.98
C ALA A 36 10.08 0.71 -32.99
N ALA A 37 8.85 0.30 -33.33
CA ALA A 37 7.64 0.45 -32.50
C ALA A 37 7.22 -0.83 -31.74
N LEU A 38 8.09 -1.85 -31.74
CA LEU A 38 7.84 -3.16 -31.10
C LEU A 38 8.98 -3.57 -30.15
N CYS A 39 9.44 -2.61 -29.34
CA CYS A 39 10.23 -2.81 -28.12
C CYS A 39 10.24 -1.52 -27.29
N MET A 40 9.05 -0.99 -26.96
CA MET A 40 8.93 -0.53 -25.57
C MET A 40 8.98 -1.80 -24.73
N PRO A 41 9.86 -1.91 -23.72
CA PRO A 41 9.64 -2.94 -22.71
C PRO A 41 8.22 -2.71 -22.18
N ALA A 42 7.42 -3.78 -22.08
CA ALA A 42 6.33 -3.73 -21.11
C ALA A 42 6.99 -3.35 -19.80
N ALA A 43 6.49 -2.31 -19.10
CA ALA A 43 6.97 -1.95 -17.78
C ALA A 43 7.08 -3.26 -16.99
N SER A 44 8.30 -3.62 -16.58
CA SER A 44 8.52 -4.94 -16.00
C SER A 44 7.67 -4.99 -14.75
N ALA A 45 6.65 -5.87 -14.75
CA ALA A 45 5.77 -6.02 -13.60
C ALA A 45 6.67 -6.16 -12.37
N SER A 46 6.52 -5.23 -11.42
CA SER A 46 7.32 -5.21 -10.21
C SER A 46 7.18 -6.59 -9.56
N VAL A 47 8.32 -7.20 -9.23
CA VAL A 47 8.28 -8.50 -8.54
C VAL A 47 7.56 -8.27 -7.22
N PRO A 48 6.46 -9.01 -6.93
CA PRO A 48 5.71 -8.76 -5.72
C PRO A 48 6.58 -8.98 -4.47
N HIS A 49 6.56 -8.01 -3.55
CA HIS A 49 7.31 -8.07 -2.30
C HIS A 49 6.97 -9.34 -1.53
N THR A 50 8.00 -10.02 -1.01
CA THR A 50 7.83 -11.18 -0.15
C THR A 50 7.62 -10.79 1.32
N ARG A 51 7.05 -11.71 2.11
CA ARG A 51 6.86 -11.53 3.56
C ARG A 51 8.15 -11.12 4.28
N ASP A 52 9.26 -11.78 3.95
CA ASP A 52 10.55 -11.49 4.56
C ASP A 52 11.12 -10.14 4.12
N GLU A 53 10.94 -9.73 2.86
CA GLU A 53 11.37 -8.39 2.41
C GLU A 53 10.61 -7.29 3.14
N VAL A 54 9.28 -7.42 3.32
CA VAL A 54 8.47 -6.44 4.06
C VAL A 54 8.86 -6.37 5.53
N ARG A 55 9.02 -7.52 6.20
CA ARG A 55 9.45 -7.56 7.61
C ARG A 55 10.84 -6.97 7.79
N ASN A 56 11.80 -7.32 6.92
CA ASN A 56 13.14 -6.75 6.96
C ASN A 56 13.14 -5.24 6.66
N ALA A 57 12.34 -4.76 5.70
CA ALA A 57 12.23 -3.33 5.42
C ALA A 57 11.67 -2.57 6.63
N TYR A 58 10.62 -3.09 7.27
CA TYR A 58 10.05 -2.50 8.49
C TYR A 58 11.04 -2.44 9.66
N LEU A 59 11.77 -3.54 9.92
CA LEU A 59 12.76 -3.61 11.00
C LEU A 59 14.01 -2.74 10.77
N ASN A 60 14.22 -2.22 9.56
CA ASN A 60 15.32 -1.29 9.24
C ASN A 60 14.90 0.19 9.25
N ILE A 61 13.63 0.52 9.56
CA ILE A 61 13.20 1.91 9.77
C ILE A 61 13.88 2.46 11.04
N ASN A 62 14.30 3.72 11.01
CA ASN A 62 14.89 4.40 12.17
C ASN A 62 13.91 4.44 13.35
N ASP A 63 14.13 3.62 14.38
CA ASP A 63 13.36 3.66 15.62
C ASP A 63 13.94 4.71 16.57
N TRP A 64 13.52 5.97 16.37
CA TRP A 64 14.03 7.09 17.16
C TRP A 64 13.29 7.22 18.50
N TRP A 65 14.06 7.28 19.58
CA TRP A 65 13.57 7.50 20.94
C TRP A 65 14.45 8.53 21.66
N ASP A 66 13.80 9.57 22.17
CA ASP A 66 14.33 10.57 23.11
C ASP A 66 13.16 11.06 23.99
N GLU A 67 13.41 11.84 25.04
CA GLU A 67 12.38 12.34 25.94
C GLU A 67 11.41 13.35 25.27
N SER A 68 11.84 14.04 24.21
CA SER A 68 11.03 15.07 23.54
C SER A 68 11.28 15.13 22.02
N PRO A 69 10.23 15.21 21.17
CA PRO A 69 10.36 15.41 19.73
C PRO A 69 10.88 16.81 19.36
N TYR A 70 11.09 17.73 20.32
CA TYR A 70 11.62 19.06 20.07
C TYR A 70 13.12 19.14 20.32
N ALA A 71 13.87 19.68 19.35
CA ALA A 71 15.19 20.26 19.60
C ALA A 71 15.06 21.64 20.27
N GLU A 72 14.07 22.43 19.86
CA GLU A 72 13.70 23.70 20.49
C GLU A 72 12.17 23.82 20.57
N PRO A 73 11.56 24.12 21.74
CA PRO A 73 10.11 24.15 21.85
C PRO A 73 9.49 25.38 21.14
N PRO A 74 8.33 25.22 20.46
CA PRO A 74 7.58 26.32 19.86
C PRO A 74 7.03 27.31 20.92
N SER A 75 6.57 28.46 20.44
CA SER A 75 5.75 29.41 21.22
C SER A 75 4.44 29.66 20.48
N VAL A 76 3.35 29.13 21.02
CA VAL A 76 1.98 29.26 20.48
C VAL A 76 1.23 30.50 21.00
N THR A 77 1.92 31.35 21.77
CA THR A 77 1.47 32.68 22.16
C THR A 77 2.55 33.72 21.86
N ALA A 78 2.14 35.00 21.75
CA ALA A 78 3.02 36.11 21.42
C ALA A 78 4.09 36.34 22.51
N PRO A 79 5.39 36.49 22.17
CA PRO A 79 5.96 36.46 20.82
C PRO A 79 6.09 35.01 20.29
N TYR A 80 5.43 34.76 19.16
CA TYR A 80 5.42 33.47 18.48
C TYR A 80 6.83 33.05 18.04
N ARG A 81 7.10 31.75 18.10
CA ARG A 81 8.37 31.14 17.69
C ARG A 81 8.07 29.77 17.12
N THR A 82 8.73 29.41 16.02
CA THR A 82 8.65 28.07 15.44
C THR A 82 9.17 27.01 16.40
N GLY A 83 10.28 27.27 17.10
CA GLY A 83 11.08 26.17 17.63
C GLY A 83 11.65 25.31 16.49
N ALA A 84 12.01 24.08 16.81
CA ALA A 84 12.54 23.08 15.89
C ALA A 84 12.23 21.65 16.39
N ILE A 85 11.86 20.76 15.47
CA ILE A 85 11.76 19.31 15.73
C ILE A 85 13.18 18.72 15.79
N HIS A 86 13.37 17.67 16.59
CA HIS A 86 14.63 16.94 16.67
C HIS A 86 14.94 16.21 15.34
N GLU A 87 16.17 16.31 14.83
CA GLU A 87 16.53 15.74 13.52
C GLU A 87 16.22 14.22 13.44
N GLY A 88 16.41 13.48 14.54
CA GLY A 88 16.05 12.06 14.61
C GLY A 88 14.56 11.76 14.46
N ALA A 89 13.68 12.64 14.96
CA ALA A 89 12.22 12.50 14.82
C ALA A 89 11.75 12.82 13.38
N LEU A 90 12.46 13.74 12.70
CA LEU A 90 12.23 14.02 11.27
C LEU A 90 12.71 12.85 10.40
N SER A 91 13.89 12.28 10.70
CA SER A 91 14.42 11.10 10.00
C SER A 91 13.50 9.89 10.16
N ASP A 92 13.06 9.59 11.39
CA ASP A 92 12.06 8.54 11.64
C ASP A 92 10.80 8.72 10.77
N ALA A 93 10.18 9.90 10.83
CA ALA A 93 8.94 10.15 10.09
C ALA A 93 9.10 10.05 8.56
N VAL A 94 10.22 10.52 7.99
CA VAL A 94 10.43 10.42 6.54
C VAL A 94 10.79 8.99 6.12
N ASP A 95 11.52 8.24 6.94
CA ASP A 95 11.86 6.84 6.65
C ASP A 95 10.60 5.95 6.75
N TYR A 96 9.74 6.21 7.73
CA TYR A 96 8.43 5.56 7.83
C TYR A 96 7.53 5.89 6.62
N LEU A 97 7.44 7.16 6.22
CA LEU A 97 6.74 7.56 4.99
C LEU A 97 7.31 6.83 3.76
N ASN A 98 8.63 6.75 3.64
CA ASN A 98 9.29 6.07 2.51
C ASN A 98 9.04 4.56 2.50
N PHE A 99 8.97 3.91 3.66
CA PHE A 99 8.58 2.50 3.75
C PHE A 99 7.12 2.28 3.30
N LEU A 100 6.17 3.12 3.74
CA LEU A 100 4.76 3.01 3.30
C LEU A 100 4.63 3.28 1.78
N ARG A 101 5.44 4.20 1.23
CA ARG A 101 5.52 4.45 -0.21
C ARG A 101 6.13 3.27 -0.99
N TRP A 102 7.19 2.64 -0.46
CA TRP A 102 7.80 1.45 -1.03
C TRP A 102 6.84 0.25 -1.01
N LEU A 103 6.07 0.05 0.06
CA LEU A 103 4.97 -0.93 0.08
C LEU A 103 3.99 -0.69 -1.07
N ALA A 104 3.66 0.58 -1.38
CA ALA A 104 2.78 0.95 -2.47
C ALA A 104 3.44 0.93 -3.88
N TYR A 105 4.65 0.38 -4.03
CA TYR A 105 5.48 0.39 -5.25
C TYR A 105 5.80 1.79 -5.79
N ILE A 106 6.03 2.74 -4.89
CA ILE A 106 6.55 4.07 -5.21
C ILE A 106 8.05 4.07 -4.88
N ASP A 107 8.85 3.55 -5.81
CA ASP A 107 10.30 3.32 -5.65
C ASP A 107 11.12 4.61 -5.41
N ALA A 108 10.56 5.78 -5.72
CA ALA A 108 11.24 7.05 -5.55
C ALA A 108 11.04 7.61 -4.12
N PRO A 109 12.10 7.64 -3.30
CA PRO A 109 12.00 8.11 -1.93
C PRO A 109 11.88 9.63 -1.87
N VAL A 110 11.17 10.09 -0.85
CA VAL A 110 10.98 11.49 -0.50
C VAL A 110 12.10 11.92 0.43
N SER A 111 12.67 13.10 0.19
CA SER A 111 13.70 13.72 1.05
C SER A 111 13.10 14.78 1.98
N LEU A 112 13.72 15.00 3.13
CA LEU A 112 13.40 16.16 3.98
C LEU A 112 13.90 17.45 3.34
N SER A 113 13.02 18.46 3.29
CA SER A 113 13.32 19.81 2.85
C SER A 113 13.27 20.75 4.05
N ARG A 114 14.42 21.34 4.40
CA ARG A 114 14.52 22.35 5.47
C ARG A 114 13.58 23.55 5.27
N ILE A 115 13.18 23.83 4.03
CA ILE A 115 12.19 24.88 3.71
C ILE A 115 10.79 24.42 4.13
N TYR A 116 10.43 23.17 3.80
CA TYR A 116 9.14 22.58 4.17
C TYR A 116 9.05 22.32 5.68
N ASP A 117 10.11 21.83 6.34
CA ASP A 117 10.15 21.70 7.81
C ASP A 117 9.88 23.04 8.49
N PHE A 118 10.57 24.10 8.05
CA PHE A 118 10.38 25.45 8.57
C PHE A 118 8.95 25.95 8.35
N GLN A 119 8.38 25.76 7.17
CA GLN A 119 6.99 26.14 6.85
C GLN A 119 5.97 25.34 7.66
N CYS A 120 6.09 24.02 7.72
CA CYS A 120 5.20 23.15 8.51
C CYS A 120 5.26 23.48 9.99
N GLN A 121 6.43 23.84 10.53
CA GLN A 121 6.56 24.30 11.90
C GLN A 121 5.82 25.63 12.16
N HIS A 122 5.78 26.56 11.19
CA HIS A 122 4.90 27.73 11.25
C HIS A 122 3.42 27.32 11.24
N GLY A 123 3.04 26.41 10.34
CA GLY A 123 1.67 25.89 10.22
C GLY A 123 1.18 25.26 11.53
N ALA A 124 2.00 24.40 12.14
CA ALA A 124 1.69 23.75 13.41
C ALA A 124 1.48 24.79 14.52
N VAL A 125 2.36 25.80 14.63
CA VAL A 125 2.19 26.89 15.61
C VAL A 125 0.91 27.69 15.38
N LEU A 126 0.52 27.97 14.12
CA LEU A 126 -0.75 28.63 13.80
C LEU A 126 -1.96 27.80 14.23
N LEU A 127 -2.00 26.51 13.89
CA LEU A 127 -3.11 25.62 14.26
C LEU A 127 -3.24 25.46 15.78
N ALA A 128 -2.11 25.34 16.48
CA ALA A 128 -2.04 25.24 17.93
C ALA A 128 -2.41 26.55 18.65
N ALA A 129 -1.98 27.71 18.15
CA ALA A 129 -2.36 29.02 18.68
C ALA A 129 -3.87 29.31 18.56
N LEU A 130 -4.54 28.69 17.58
CA LEU A 130 -5.97 28.81 17.32
C LEU A 130 -6.79 27.64 17.87
N ASP A 131 -6.12 26.66 18.49
CA ASP A 131 -6.65 25.39 19.01
C ASP A 131 -7.63 24.66 18.04
N ARG A 132 -7.31 24.63 16.73
CA ARG A 132 -8.17 24.02 15.70
C ARG A 132 -7.41 23.51 14.48
N VAL A 133 -8.01 22.55 13.77
CA VAL A 133 -7.55 22.09 12.46
C VAL A 133 -8.30 22.87 11.37
N SER A 134 -7.57 23.48 10.43
CA SER A 134 -8.14 24.13 9.25
C SER A 134 -7.04 24.43 8.22
N HIS A 135 -7.25 24.07 6.96
CA HIS A 135 -6.32 24.41 5.89
C HIS A 135 -6.26 25.94 5.63
N ASP A 136 -7.40 26.63 5.80
CA ASP A 136 -7.56 28.08 5.59
C ASP A 136 -7.82 28.81 6.92
N ALA A 137 -6.89 28.64 7.87
CA ALA A 137 -6.95 29.29 9.17
C ALA A 137 -6.52 30.78 9.06
N PRO A 138 -7.37 31.79 9.41
CA PRO A 138 -6.93 33.18 9.58
C PRO A 138 -5.88 33.35 10.70
N PRO A 139 -5.13 34.47 10.74
CA PRO A 139 -4.04 34.69 11.68
C PRO A 139 -4.49 34.68 13.15
N ALA A 140 -3.62 34.18 14.03
CA ALA A 140 -3.78 34.30 15.47
C ALA A 140 -3.52 35.74 15.96
N GLU A 141 -4.06 36.11 17.12
CA GLU A 141 -3.92 37.46 17.66
C GLU A 141 -2.45 37.80 17.93
N GLY A 142 -2.00 38.96 17.42
CA GLY A 142 -0.62 39.42 17.56
C GLY A 142 0.43 38.61 16.78
N MET A 143 0.01 37.70 15.89
CA MET A 143 0.93 36.98 15.01
C MET A 143 1.48 37.92 13.94
N ASP A 144 2.79 37.85 13.70
CA ASP A 144 3.44 38.62 12.65
C ASP A 144 2.98 38.17 11.25
N ARG A 145 2.96 39.10 10.30
CA ARG A 145 2.48 38.86 8.95
C ARG A 145 3.32 37.81 8.21
N ASP A 146 4.64 37.88 8.30
CA ASP A 146 5.52 36.98 7.56
C ASP A 146 5.46 35.57 8.17
N PHE A 147 5.32 35.49 9.50
CA PHE A 147 5.04 34.24 10.21
C PHE A 147 3.72 33.60 9.73
N TYR A 148 2.65 34.41 9.65
CA TYR A 148 1.35 33.95 9.18
C TYR A 148 1.37 33.51 7.72
N GLU A 149 1.99 34.26 6.80
CA GLU A 149 2.06 33.89 5.39
C GLU A 149 2.85 32.57 5.19
N SER A 150 3.91 32.33 5.97
CA SER A 150 4.60 31.04 6.01
C SER A 150 3.68 29.91 6.52
N ALA A 151 2.97 30.15 7.63
CA ALA A 151 2.07 29.17 8.25
C ALA A 151 0.90 28.77 7.33
N HIS A 152 0.24 29.76 6.73
CA HIS A 152 -0.94 29.58 5.88
C HIS A 152 -0.61 28.82 4.60
N ASN A 153 0.56 29.08 4.00
CA ASN A 153 1.05 28.28 2.87
C ASN A 153 1.24 26.81 3.24
N ALA A 154 1.76 26.53 4.44
CA ALA A 154 1.95 25.16 4.94
C ALA A 154 0.62 24.44 5.23
N THR A 155 -0.35 25.12 5.83
CA THR A 155 -1.67 24.53 6.10
C THR A 155 -2.48 24.30 4.84
N LEU A 156 -2.33 25.13 3.79
CA LEU A 156 -2.95 24.93 2.48
C LEU A 156 -2.30 23.81 1.65
N SER A 157 -1.01 23.53 1.88
CA SER A 157 -0.19 22.64 1.04
C SER A 157 0.22 21.33 1.71
N GLY A 158 -0.34 21.05 2.89
CA GLY A 158 0.06 19.92 3.72
C GLY A 158 -1.13 19.18 4.32
N ASN A 159 -0.88 17.91 4.66
CA ASN A 159 -1.75 17.13 5.51
C ASN A 159 -1.66 17.68 6.94
N ILE A 160 -2.79 17.81 7.64
CA ILE A 160 -2.87 18.41 8.98
C ILE A 160 -3.68 17.54 9.94
N ALA A 161 -3.14 17.27 11.12
CA ALA A 161 -3.76 16.44 12.15
C ALA A 161 -3.77 17.11 13.51
N LYS A 162 -4.69 16.67 14.38
CA LYS A 162 -4.75 17.05 15.79
C LYS A 162 -4.93 15.82 16.67
N PHE A 163 -4.05 15.67 17.65
CA PHE A 163 -4.03 14.56 18.62
C PHE A 163 -4.24 15.09 20.04
N ASN A 164 -4.90 14.33 20.91
CA ASN A 164 -5.05 14.62 22.34
C ASN A 164 -3.96 13.96 23.21
N TRP A 165 -2.82 13.63 22.62
CA TRP A 165 -1.64 13.10 23.31
C TRP A 165 -0.36 13.74 22.75
N MET A 166 0.74 13.56 23.48
CA MET A 166 2.08 14.01 23.11
C MET A 166 3.07 12.94 23.54
N ARG A 167 3.86 12.42 22.59
CA ARG A 167 4.90 11.40 22.80
C ARG A 167 5.99 11.53 21.71
N PRO A 168 7.20 10.96 21.87
CA PRO A 168 8.31 11.19 20.95
C PRO A 168 8.00 10.82 19.49
N SER A 169 7.30 9.69 19.28
CA SER A 169 6.90 9.16 17.96
C SER A 169 5.78 9.93 17.24
N ILE A 170 5.30 11.07 17.78
CA ILE A 170 4.08 11.72 17.27
C ILE A 170 4.15 12.21 15.81
N ILE A 171 5.36 12.43 15.25
CA ILE A 171 5.50 12.75 13.82
C ILE A 171 5.26 11.51 12.95
N ARG A 172 5.85 10.36 13.30
CA ARG A 172 5.60 9.05 12.68
C ARG A 172 4.12 8.69 12.74
N GLU A 173 3.49 8.89 13.89
CA GLU A 173 2.04 8.68 14.08
C GLU A 173 1.18 9.64 13.24
N GLY A 174 1.67 10.86 13.00
CA GLY A 174 1.07 11.78 12.03
C GLY A 174 1.04 11.19 10.62
N VAL A 175 2.16 10.63 10.16
CA VAL A 175 2.25 9.91 8.87
C VAL A 175 1.31 8.71 8.84
N GLU A 176 1.27 7.90 9.90
CA GLU A 176 0.35 6.77 10.03
C GLU A 176 -1.10 7.21 9.91
N TYR A 177 -1.52 8.22 10.67
CA TYR A 177 -2.86 8.79 10.66
C TYR A 177 -3.26 9.30 9.27
N PHE A 178 -2.33 9.99 8.58
CA PHE A 178 -2.55 10.45 7.21
C PHE A 178 -2.69 9.32 6.19
N ILE A 179 -2.03 8.17 6.41
CA ILE A 179 -2.15 7.00 5.54
C ILE A 179 -3.42 6.19 5.84
N ARG A 180 -3.82 6.07 7.11
CA ARG A 180 -5.11 5.45 7.50
C ARG A 180 -6.28 6.17 6.84
N ASP A 181 -6.36 7.49 7.07
CA ASP A 181 -7.36 8.41 6.54
C ASP A 181 -8.82 7.95 6.74
N ASP A 182 -9.09 7.47 7.95
CA ASP A 182 -10.29 6.69 8.36
C ASP A 182 -11.49 7.53 8.82
N GLY A 183 -11.36 8.86 8.85
CA GLY A 183 -12.47 9.75 9.18
C GLY A 183 -13.59 9.72 8.12
N ASP A 184 -14.86 9.71 8.56
CA ASP A 184 -16.05 9.64 7.68
C ASP A 184 -16.08 10.68 6.55
N VAL A 185 -15.54 11.89 6.80
CA VAL A 185 -15.46 12.98 5.82
C VAL A 185 -14.39 12.71 4.75
N ASN A 186 -13.35 11.97 5.10
CA ASN A 186 -12.21 11.67 4.23
C ASN A 186 -12.44 10.38 3.43
N LEU A 187 -13.17 9.41 3.97
CA LEU A 187 -13.44 8.11 3.35
C LEU A 187 -13.86 8.16 1.86
N PRO A 188 -14.67 9.13 1.36
CA PRO A 188 -15.03 9.23 -0.06
C PRO A 188 -13.92 9.76 -0.99
N VAL A 189 -12.82 10.29 -0.45
CA VAL A 189 -11.76 10.95 -1.23
C VAL A 189 -10.35 10.46 -0.91
N LEU A 190 -10.09 9.97 0.31
CA LEU A 190 -8.79 9.58 0.87
C LEU A 190 -7.68 10.60 0.63
N GLY A 191 -8.01 11.88 0.87
CA GLY A 191 -7.16 13.02 0.52
C GLY A 191 -5.78 12.97 1.17
N HIS A 192 -5.68 12.65 2.46
CA HIS A 192 -4.40 12.60 3.16
C HIS A 192 -3.54 11.44 2.67
N ARG A 193 -4.15 10.26 2.49
CA ARG A 193 -3.44 9.04 2.05
C ARG A 193 -2.86 9.24 0.66
N ARG A 194 -3.66 9.77 -0.26
CA ARG A 194 -3.26 9.97 -1.66
C ARG A 194 -2.21 11.07 -1.81
N TRP A 195 -2.25 12.10 -0.96
CA TRP A 195 -1.18 13.09 -0.86
C TRP A 195 0.12 12.49 -0.31
N ALA A 196 0.08 11.63 0.72
CA ALA A 196 1.26 10.95 1.23
C ALA A 196 1.86 9.94 0.21
N LEU A 197 0.99 9.25 -0.53
CA LEU A 197 1.34 8.31 -1.61
C LEU A 197 1.40 8.98 -3.00
N ASN A 198 1.61 10.30 -3.07
CA ASN A 198 1.83 11.04 -4.32
C ASN A 198 3.11 10.54 -5.03
N PRO A 199 3.04 9.89 -6.21
CA PRO A 199 4.22 9.33 -6.88
C PRO A 199 5.23 10.38 -7.35
N LEU A 200 4.77 11.62 -7.55
CA LEU A 200 5.55 12.76 -8.02
C LEU A 200 6.19 13.56 -6.87
N MET A 201 5.88 13.24 -5.61
CA MET A 201 6.55 13.83 -4.45
C MET A 201 8.02 13.43 -4.43
N GLY A 202 8.92 14.41 -4.42
CA GLY A 202 10.36 14.24 -4.21
C GLY A 202 10.84 14.84 -2.88
N SER A 203 10.08 15.72 -2.25
CA SER A 203 10.41 16.30 -0.94
C SER A 203 9.19 16.57 -0.05
N THR A 204 9.37 16.43 1.26
CA THR A 204 8.39 16.75 2.30
C THR A 204 9.07 17.54 3.43
N GLY A 205 8.31 17.89 4.45
CA GLY A 205 8.81 18.42 5.71
C GLY A 205 7.72 18.39 6.77
N PHE A 206 8.11 18.45 8.04
CA PHE A 206 7.21 18.23 9.16
C PHE A 206 7.17 19.41 10.15
N GLY A 207 6.05 19.54 10.84
CA GLY A 207 5.83 20.54 11.88
C GLY A 207 5.00 19.99 13.04
N LEU A 208 5.31 20.42 14.26
CA LEU A 208 4.65 19.99 15.49
C LEU A 208 4.52 21.16 16.47
N ALA A 209 3.33 21.38 17.03
CA ALA A 209 3.14 22.31 18.14
C ALA A 209 2.05 21.83 19.09
N ASN A 210 2.20 22.09 20.39
CA ASN A 210 1.15 21.82 21.38
C ASN A 210 0.42 23.13 21.72
N SER A 211 -0.92 23.12 21.71
CA SER A 211 -1.74 24.25 22.15
C SER A 211 -1.78 24.36 23.68
N GLU A 212 -2.24 25.50 24.20
CA GLU A 212 -2.40 25.71 25.64
C GLU A 212 -3.44 24.76 26.28
N SER A 213 -4.35 24.17 25.48
CA SER A 213 -5.29 23.15 25.94
C SER A 213 -4.70 21.74 26.00
N GLY A 214 -3.44 21.56 25.57
CA GLY A 214 -2.73 20.28 25.57
C GLY A 214 -2.90 19.44 24.30
N MET A 215 -3.49 19.99 23.24
CA MET A 215 -3.66 19.30 21.96
C MET A 215 -2.40 19.45 21.08
N SER A 216 -1.98 18.37 20.43
CA SER A 216 -0.82 18.34 19.53
C SER A 216 -1.25 18.49 18.08
N TYR A 217 -0.60 19.38 17.34
CA TYR A 217 -0.88 19.67 15.93
C TYR A 217 0.29 19.23 15.07
N VAL A 218 0.07 18.28 14.17
CA VAL A 218 1.08 17.80 13.22
C VAL A 218 0.73 18.31 11.82
N VAL A 219 1.74 18.81 11.10
CA VAL A 219 1.66 19.24 9.71
C VAL A 219 2.73 18.49 8.90
N MET A 220 2.36 17.92 7.76
CA MET A 220 3.28 17.32 6.79
C MET A 220 3.08 17.99 5.43
N TYR A 221 4.12 18.58 4.84
CA TYR A 221 4.04 19.16 3.50
C TYR A 221 3.81 18.07 2.46
N ALA A 222 2.80 18.24 1.59
CA ALA A 222 2.41 17.18 0.65
C ALA A 222 2.21 17.64 -0.80
N HIS A 223 2.01 18.93 -1.06
CA HIS A 223 1.89 19.47 -2.43
C HIS A 223 3.25 19.66 -3.12
N ASP A 224 4.11 18.64 -3.06
CA ASP A 224 5.38 18.61 -3.79
C ASP A 224 5.26 17.75 -5.04
N PHE A 225 5.93 18.19 -6.11
CA PHE A 225 6.00 17.53 -7.41
C PHE A 225 7.44 17.46 -7.92
N GLY A 226 8.42 17.44 -7.01
CA GLY A 226 9.85 17.46 -7.32
C GLY A 226 10.33 16.25 -8.13
N ASN A 227 9.58 15.14 -8.10
CA ASN A 227 9.83 13.92 -8.87
C ASN A 227 8.89 13.80 -10.09
N ALA A 228 8.74 14.89 -10.86
CA ALA A 228 7.88 14.95 -12.05
C ALA A 228 8.24 13.95 -13.20
N GLY A 229 9.33 13.19 -13.06
CA GLY A 229 9.74 12.14 -13.99
C GLY A 229 9.49 10.71 -13.50
N ALA A 230 8.73 10.52 -12.41
CA ALA A 230 8.40 9.19 -11.89
C ALA A 230 7.62 8.36 -12.93
N ASP A 231 8.08 7.14 -13.18
CA ASP A 231 7.27 6.14 -13.89
C ASP A 231 6.33 5.45 -12.89
N TRP A 232 5.03 5.55 -13.13
CA TRP A 232 4.00 4.93 -12.31
C TRP A 232 2.74 4.69 -13.13
N THR A 233 2.03 3.59 -12.86
CA THR A 233 0.78 3.26 -13.58
C THR A 233 -0.46 3.40 -12.68
N LYS A 234 -0.34 2.92 -11.45
CA LYS A 234 -1.37 2.91 -10.44
C LYS A 234 -0.71 2.91 -9.06
N VAL A 235 -1.40 3.42 -8.06
CA VAL A 235 -1.03 3.23 -6.64
C VAL A 235 -2.14 2.44 -5.99
N CYS A 236 -1.80 1.27 -5.45
CA CYS A 236 -2.74 0.40 -4.74
C CYS A 236 -2.44 0.43 -3.24
N TRP A 237 -3.48 0.47 -2.41
CA TRP A 237 -3.40 0.29 -0.97
C TRP A 237 -4.60 -0.52 -0.48
N PRO A 238 -4.41 -1.77 0.01
CA PRO A 238 -3.21 -2.60 -0.07
C PRO A 238 -2.64 -2.78 -1.48
N SER A 239 -1.36 -3.12 -1.58
CA SER A 239 -0.64 -3.35 -2.83
C SER A 239 -0.43 -4.85 -3.12
N GLU A 240 0.06 -5.18 -4.31
CA GLU A 240 0.30 -6.56 -4.75
C GLU A 240 1.45 -7.24 -3.97
N GLY A 241 1.33 -8.54 -3.69
CA GLY A 241 2.31 -9.27 -2.89
C GLY A 241 2.02 -9.20 -1.40
N ALA A 242 3.06 -9.35 -0.57
CA ALA A 242 2.93 -9.31 0.88
C ALA A 242 2.57 -7.90 1.36
N PHE A 243 1.48 -7.77 2.11
CA PHE A 243 1.01 -6.53 2.69
C PHE A 243 0.64 -6.70 4.17
N PRO A 244 1.12 -5.83 5.08
CA PRO A 244 0.80 -5.98 6.50
C PRO A 244 -0.67 -5.71 6.81
N ALA A 245 -1.34 -6.69 7.43
CA ALA A 245 -2.65 -6.50 8.03
C ALA A 245 -2.61 -5.43 9.14
N ASP A 246 -1.45 -5.26 9.78
CA ASP A 246 -1.15 -4.17 10.73
C ASP A 246 -1.41 -2.75 10.16
N PHE A 247 -1.44 -2.58 8.83
CA PHE A 247 -1.76 -1.31 8.15
C PHE A 247 -3.07 -1.32 7.36
N MET A 248 -3.83 -2.41 7.43
CA MET A 248 -5.10 -2.56 6.75
C MET A 248 -6.11 -3.27 7.66
N HIS A 249 -6.84 -2.49 8.45
CA HIS A 249 -7.97 -3.01 9.21
C HIS A 249 -9.25 -3.06 8.37
N ALA A 250 -10.22 -3.87 8.79
CA ALA A 250 -11.56 -3.98 8.22
C ALA A 250 -12.33 -2.65 8.10
N ASP A 251 -12.04 -1.66 8.96
CA ASP A 251 -12.65 -0.32 8.90
C ASP A 251 -11.93 0.62 7.92
N LEU A 252 -10.75 0.28 7.42
CA LEU A 252 -10.04 1.04 6.39
C LEU A 252 -10.57 0.69 4.99
N ALA A 253 -10.57 1.67 4.08
CA ALA A 253 -10.89 1.41 2.68
C ALA A 253 -9.66 0.92 1.90
N TRP A 254 -9.89 0.02 0.97
CA TRP A 254 -8.99 -0.26 -0.16
C TRP A 254 -9.04 0.92 -1.13
N SER A 255 -7.93 1.18 -1.81
CA SER A 255 -7.84 2.25 -2.80
C SER A 255 -6.95 1.89 -3.99
N VAL A 256 -7.37 2.27 -5.19
CA VAL A 256 -6.60 2.19 -6.44
C VAL A 256 -6.62 3.57 -7.11
N SER A 257 -5.55 4.34 -6.96
CA SER A 257 -5.34 5.60 -7.69
C SER A 257 -4.76 5.30 -9.08
N LEU A 258 -5.33 5.91 -10.12
CA LEU A 258 -4.98 5.68 -11.52
C LEU A 258 -4.11 6.82 -12.06
N ASN A 259 -3.08 6.51 -12.87
CA ASN A 259 -2.35 7.54 -13.59
C ASN A 259 -3.23 8.12 -14.73
N PRO A 260 -3.54 9.44 -14.73
CA PRO A 260 -4.41 10.05 -15.74
C PRO A 260 -3.77 10.14 -17.13
N ASP A 261 -2.44 10.02 -17.24
CA ASP A 261 -1.74 9.94 -18.53
C ASP A 261 -1.85 8.53 -19.15
N ILE A 262 -2.28 7.54 -18.37
CA ILE A 262 -2.48 6.15 -18.82
C ILE A 262 -3.97 5.82 -18.96
N TYR A 263 -4.80 6.17 -17.98
CA TYR A 263 -6.23 5.80 -17.93
C TYR A 263 -7.15 6.97 -18.29
N ASP A 264 -7.99 6.82 -19.31
CA ASP A 264 -9.04 7.79 -19.63
C ASP A 264 -10.31 7.48 -18.83
N VAL A 265 -10.45 8.20 -17.71
CA VAL A 265 -11.60 8.05 -16.81
C VAL A 265 -12.94 8.40 -17.44
N THR A 266 -12.98 9.12 -18.57
CA THR A 266 -14.22 9.43 -19.29
C THR A 266 -14.75 8.24 -20.10
N LEU A 267 -13.87 7.27 -20.42
CA LEU A 267 -14.20 6.00 -21.04
C LEU A 267 -14.45 4.88 -20.02
N CYS A 268 -14.07 5.09 -18.76
CA CYS A 268 -14.10 4.06 -17.73
C CYS A 268 -15.47 3.95 -17.04
N THR A 269 -15.99 2.73 -16.93
CA THR A 269 -17.14 2.37 -16.09
C THR A 269 -16.70 1.24 -15.14
N PRO A 270 -15.94 1.56 -14.09
CA PRO A 270 -15.20 0.57 -13.32
C PRO A 270 -16.13 -0.31 -12.49
N ILE A 271 -15.93 -1.63 -12.58
CA ILE A 271 -16.55 -2.63 -11.71
C ILE A 271 -15.44 -3.37 -10.97
N ILE A 272 -15.50 -3.38 -9.65
CA ILE A 272 -14.49 -3.95 -8.78
C ILE A 272 -15.01 -5.28 -8.23
N THR A 273 -14.16 -6.29 -8.19
CA THR A 273 -14.37 -7.53 -7.45
C THR A 273 -13.20 -7.71 -6.48
N LEU A 274 -13.52 -7.97 -5.21
CA LEU A 274 -12.59 -8.32 -4.17
C LEU A 274 -12.93 -9.73 -3.70
N LYS A 275 -12.01 -10.68 -3.83
CA LYS A 275 -12.23 -12.08 -3.49
C LYS A 275 -11.15 -12.62 -2.57
N GLU A 276 -11.54 -13.17 -1.44
CA GLU A 276 -10.66 -13.95 -0.57
C GLU A 276 -10.53 -15.38 -1.14
N LEU A 277 -9.30 -15.86 -1.30
CA LEU A 277 -9.00 -17.02 -2.14
C LEU A 277 -9.15 -18.36 -1.43
N GLU A 278 -9.01 -18.37 -0.10
CA GLU A 278 -9.03 -19.56 0.75
C GLU A 278 -10.46 -20.04 1.01
N SER A 279 -11.35 -19.12 1.38
CA SER A 279 -12.79 -19.34 1.62
C SER A 279 -13.63 -19.18 0.35
N GLY A 280 -13.15 -18.43 -0.63
CA GLY A 280 -13.90 -18.07 -1.82
C GLY A 280 -14.92 -16.93 -1.63
N LEU A 281 -14.94 -16.30 -0.45
CA LEU A 281 -15.76 -15.12 -0.14
C LEU A 281 -15.48 -14.00 -1.16
N SER A 282 -16.53 -13.35 -1.67
CA SER A 282 -16.41 -12.39 -2.76
C SER A 282 -17.37 -11.21 -2.59
N PHE A 283 -16.86 -10.02 -2.87
CA PHE A 283 -17.56 -8.73 -2.84
C PHE A 283 -17.47 -8.07 -4.21
N ARG A 284 -18.55 -7.42 -4.63
CA ARG A 284 -18.61 -6.61 -5.85
C ARG A 284 -18.89 -5.15 -5.49
N PHE A 285 -18.19 -4.23 -6.15
CA PHE A 285 -18.43 -2.80 -6.01
C PHE A 285 -18.64 -2.14 -7.37
N ASP A 286 -19.56 -1.17 -7.39
CA ASP A 286 -20.00 -0.43 -8.57
C ASP A 286 -20.18 1.04 -8.18
N PRO A 287 -19.10 1.85 -8.24
CA PRO A 287 -19.16 3.25 -7.83
C PRO A 287 -20.01 4.12 -8.76
N VAL A 288 -20.39 3.62 -9.94
CA VAL A 288 -21.21 4.35 -10.91
C VAL A 288 -22.69 4.30 -10.53
N THR A 289 -23.17 3.15 -10.05
CA THR A 289 -24.57 2.95 -9.64
C THR A 289 -24.77 2.96 -8.13
N GLY A 290 -23.70 2.79 -7.34
CA GLY A 290 -23.75 2.61 -5.90
C GLY A 290 -24.11 1.18 -5.45
N ASN A 291 -24.40 0.25 -6.38
CA ASN A 291 -24.79 -1.12 -6.07
C ASN A 291 -23.56 -1.98 -5.69
N SER A 292 -23.20 -1.95 -4.40
CA SER A 292 -21.95 -2.50 -3.87
C SER A 292 -22.13 -3.26 -2.56
N ASP A 293 -21.32 -4.28 -2.34
CA ASP A 293 -21.28 -5.10 -1.12
C ASP A 293 -20.43 -4.43 -0.03
N GLY A 294 -20.81 -3.20 0.34
CA GLY A 294 -20.09 -2.33 1.28
C GLY A 294 -19.98 -0.90 0.78
N PHE A 295 -19.00 -0.15 1.29
CA PHE A 295 -18.73 1.22 0.84
C PHE A 295 -18.03 1.21 -0.53
N CYS A 296 -18.41 2.12 -1.42
CA CYS A 296 -17.67 2.38 -2.65
C CYS A 296 -17.78 3.85 -3.09
N ALA A 297 -16.68 4.40 -3.60
CA ALA A 297 -16.61 5.73 -4.22
C ALA A 297 -15.62 5.74 -5.39
N TYR A 298 -15.80 6.69 -6.31
CA TYR A 298 -14.86 6.98 -7.40
C TYR A 298 -14.57 8.48 -7.40
N SER A 299 -13.49 8.86 -6.73
CA SER A 299 -13.06 10.25 -6.59
C SER A 299 -12.34 10.69 -7.87
N MET A 300 -12.88 11.73 -8.52
CA MET A 300 -12.29 12.36 -9.72
C MET A 300 -11.29 13.48 -9.39
N GLU A 301 -11.20 13.87 -8.12
CA GLU A 301 -10.19 14.80 -7.63
C GLU A 301 -8.81 14.13 -7.69
N SER A 302 -7.72 14.90 -7.73
CA SER A 302 -6.36 14.37 -7.89
C SER A 302 -5.71 13.93 -6.57
N TYR A 303 -5.71 14.81 -5.55
CA TYR A 303 -5.06 14.61 -4.24
C TYR A 303 -3.67 13.94 -4.37
N GLY A 304 -2.71 14.61 -5.01
CA GLY A 304 -1.35 14.08 -5.23
C GLY A 304 -1.21 13.01 -6.31
N ALA A 305 -2.29 12.33 -6.71
CA ALA A 305 -2.29 11.34 -7.79
C ALA A 305 -3.33 11.71 -8.86
N GLY A 306 -3.82 10.72 -9.61
CA GLY A 306 -5.02 10.86 -10.44
C GLY A 306 -6.27 10.31 -9.72
N PRO A 307 -7.39 10.17 -10.46
CA PRO A 307 -8.65 9.65 -9.95
C PRO A 307 -8.49 8.31 -9.21
N CYS A 308 -9.30 8.11 -8.18
CA CYS A 308 -9.14 6.99 -7.25
C CYS A 308 -10.45 6.22 -7.05
N LEU A 309 -10.35 4.90 -7.24
CA LEU A 309 -11.36 3.94 -6.86
C LEU A 309 -11.16 3.60 -5.39
N ILE A 310 -12.23 3.69 -4.59
CA ILE A 310 -12.19 3.51 -3.14
C ILE A 310 -13.30 2.52 -2.78
N PHE A 311 -12.98 1.48 -2.02
CA PHE A 311 -13.94 0.43 -1.66
C PHE A 311 -13.62 -0.21 -0.31
N ARG A 312 -14.64 -0.56 0.46
CA ARG A 312 -14.49 -1.26 1.74
C ARG A 312 -15.59 -2.33 1.84
N PRO A 313 -15.27 -3.63 1.89
CA PRO A 313 -16.28 -4.67 1.99
C PRO A 313 -17.06 -4.57 3.29
N ASP A 314 -18.34 -4.95 3.26
CA ASP A 314 -19.09 -5.23 4.48
C ASP A 314 -18.74 -6.65 4.98
N LEU A 315 -17.85 -6.71 5.96
CA LEU A 315 -17.41 -7.97 6.57
C LEU A 315 -18.35 -8.48 7.68
N SER A 316 -19.54 -7.90 7.88
CA SER A 316 -20.46 -8.32 8.96
C SER A 316 -20.95 -9.77 8.85
N GLU A 317 -21.01 -10.33 7.64
CA GLU A 317 -21.33 -11.73 7.36
C GLU A 317 -20.07 -12.59 7.12
N ALA A 318 -18.87 -12.03 7.30
CA ALA A 318 -17.61 -12.78 7.22
C ALA A 318 -17.33 -13.51 8.54
N GLY A 319 -16.66 -14.67 8.47
CA GLY A 319 -16.27 -15.46 9.65
C GLY A 319 -15.12 -14.85 10.47
N PHE A 320 -14.73 -13.61 10.21
CA PHE A 320 -13.62 -12.89 10.81
C PHE A 320 -13.94 -11.39 10.91
N SER A 321 -13.41 -10.71 11.93
CA SER A 321 -13.66 -9.28 12.19
C SER A 321 -12.59 -8.34 11.64
N ASP A 322 -11.42 -8.86 11.26
CA ASP A 322 -10.32 -8.10 10.69
C ASP A 322 -9.52 -8.98 9.71
N TYR A 323 -8.69 -8.38 8.87
CA TYR A 323 -7.78 -9.09 7.98
C TYR A 323 -6.71 -9.83 8.79
N GLN A 324 -6.32 -11.02 8.34
CA GLN A 324 -5.40 -11.90 9.07
C GLN A 324 -4.26 -12.40 8.19
N GLN A 325 -3.10 -12.66 8.81
CA GLN A 325 -1.98 -13.29 8.11
C GLN A 325 -2.42 -14.62 7.44
N ASN A 326 -1.84 -14.91 6.28
CA ASN A 326 -2.14 -16.04 5.39
C ASN A 326 -3.43 -15.92 4.56
N GLN A 327 -4.28 -14.91 4.76
CA GLN A 327 -5.38 -14.61 3.83
C GLN A 327 -4.84 -14.02 2.52
N ARG A 328 -5.35 -14.47 1.37
CA ARG A 328 -5.03 -13.89 0.06
C ARG A 328 -6.26 -13.30 -0.60
N TRP A 329 -6.13 -12.05 -1.02
CA TRP A 329 -7.21 -11.25 -1.56
C TRP A 329 -6.91 -10.85 -3.00
N GLN A 330 -7.65 -11.42 -3.96
CA GLN A 330 -7.60 -11.02 -5.36
C GLN A 330 -8.48 -9.80 -5.58
N VAL A 331 -7.89 -8.74 -6.15
CA VAL A 331 -8.60 -7.54 -6.62
C VAL A 331 -8.63 -7.56 -8.13
N THR A 332 -9.82 -7.49 -8.72
CA THR A 332 -10.02 -7.30 -10.16
C THR A 332 -10.83 -6.03 -10.41
N VAL A 333 -10.31 -5.10 -11.20
CA VAL A 333 -11.01 -3.91 -11.69
C VAL A 333 -11.23 -4.03 -13.19
N ASN A 334 -12.47 -4.32 -13.56
CA ASN A 334 -12.95 -4.33 -14.94
C ASN A 334 -13.50 -2.96 -15.35
N GLY A 335 -13.76 -2.78 -16.65
CA GLY A 335 -14.35 -1.55 -17.18
C GLY A 335 -13.38 -0.35 -17.30
N LEU A 336 -12.07 -0.60 -17.20
CA LEU A 336 -11.02 0.40 -17.39
C LEU A 336 -10.51 0.43 -18.83
N TYR A 337 -10.18 1.63 -19.32
CA TYR A 337 -9.64 1.89 -20.65
C TYR A 337 -8.44 2.83 -20.57
N ASP A 338 -7.45 2.62 -21.43
CA ASP A 338 -6.33 3.55 -21.58
C ASP A 338 -6.71 4.80 -22.39
N VAL A 339 -5.83 5.80 -22.42
CA VAL A 339 -5.98 7.04 -23.23
C VAL A 339 -6.05 6.82 -24.75
N ASN A 340 -5.83 5.59 -25.23
CA ASN A 340 -6.01 5.18 -26.62
C ASN A 340 -7.33 4.42 -26.86
N GLY A 341 -8.17 4.28 -25.84
CA GLY A 341 -9.42 3.52 -25.87
C GLY A 341 -9.24 2.00 -25.85
N LYS A 342 -8.07 1.49 -25.46
CA LYS A 342 -7.82 0.05 -25.30
C LYS A 342 -8.25 -0.40 -23.92
N PHE A 343 -9.07 -1.45 -23.87
CA PHE A 343 -9.47 -2.11 -22.62
C PHE A 343 -8.23 -2.57 -21.82
N SER A 344 -8.13 -2.09 -20.59
CA SER A 344 -6.93 -2.20 -19.74
C SER A 344 -7.34 -2.44 -18.27
N PRO A 345 -7.88 -3.64 -17.95
CA PRO A 345 -8.28 -3.98 -16.59
C PRO A 345 -7.06 -4.05 -15.65
N ILE A 346 -7.31 -3.95 -14.35
CA ILE A 346 -6.32 -4.19 -13.31
C ILE A 346 -6.68 -5.51 -12.62
N GLU A 347 -5.70 -6.37 -12.41
CA GLU A 347 -5.82 -7.54 -11.54
C GLU A 347 -4.53 -7.68 -10.74
N TYR A 348 -4.64 -7.96 -9.44
CA TYR A 348 -3.52 -8.25 -8.54
C TYR A 348 -3.98 -9.08 -7.34
N THR A 349 -3.04 -9.73 -6.65
CA THR A 349 -3.31 -10.46 -5.40
C THR A 349 -2.51 -9.88 -4.25
N VAL A 350 -3.17 -9.69 -3.11
CA VAL A 350 -2.57 -9.25 -1.84
C VAL A 350 -2.47 -10.45 -0.92
N GLU A 351 -1.28 -10.75 -0.41
CA GLU A 351 -1.08 -11.69 0.69
C GLU A 351 -1.03 -10.89 1.99
N MET A 352 -2.02 -11.06 2.86
CA MET A 352 -2.00 -10.45 4.18
C MET A 352 -0.94 -11.14 5.04
N ILE A 353 -0.08 -10.34 5.68
CA ILE A 353 0.97 -10.79 6.60
C ILE A 353 0.89 -10.03 7.92
N SER A 354 1.58 -10.52 8.95
CA SER A 354 1.94 -9.71 10.12
C SER A 354 3.38 -9.21 10.00
N LEU A 355 3.62 -7.97 10.46
CA LEU A 355 4.97 -7.40 10.61
C LEU A 355 5.90 -8.22 11.50
N PHE A 356 5.35 -9.05 12.38
CA PHE A 356 6.10 -9.90 13.31
C PHE A 356 5.79 -11.38 13.07
N PRO A 357 6.79 -12.28 13.21
CA PRO A 357 6.56 -13.72 13.15
C PRO A 357 5.47 -14.19 14.15
N GLN A 358 4.60 -15.06 13.68
CA GLN A 358 3.50 -15.65 14.45
C GLN A 358 3.79 -17.14 14.69
N ASP A 359 4.15 -17.49 15.92
CA ASP A 359 4.46 -18.87 16.31
C ASP A 359 3.20 -19.72 16.54
N PRO A 360 3.24 -21.03 16.24
CA PRO A 360 2.24 -21.98 16.73
C PRO A 360 2.10 -21.96 18.27
N VAL A 361 0.88 -21.70 18.73
CA VAL A 361 0.50 -21.71 20.15
C VAL A 361 -0.01 -23.08 20.58
N ASN A 362 -0.77 -23.76 19.72
CA ASN A 362 -1.28 -25.11 19.96
C ASN A 362 -1.37 -25.94 18.66
N VAL A 363 -1.58 -27.26 18.81
CA VAL A 363 -2.12 -28.15 17.77
C VAL A 363 -3.44 -28.71 18.30
N GLU A 364 -4.43 -28.91 17.43
CA GLU A 364 -5.71 -29.54 17.78
C GLU A 364 -5.98 -30.70 16.83
N ILE A 365 -6.01 -31.92 17.36
CA ILE A 365 -6.28 -33.16 16.59
C ILE A 365 -7.80 -33.40 16.44
N SER A 366 -8.20 -34.09 15.37
CA SER A 366 -9.63 -34.29 15.04
C SER A 366 -10.39 -35.12 16.09
N ASP A 367 -9.72 -36.13 16.67
CA ASP A 367 -10.31 -37.10 17.57
C ASP A 367 -9.33 -37.42 18.70
N LEU A 368 -9.73 -37.22 19.96
CA LEU A 368 -8.87 -37.47 21.14
C LEU A 368 -8.83 -38.95 21.56
N GLU A 369 -9.82 -39.74 21.17
CA GLU A 369 -9.90 -41.18 21.43
C GLU A 369 -10.53 -41.88 20.22
N ALA A 370 -10.00 -43.04 19.82
CA ALA A 370 -10.54 -43.85 18.73
C ALA A 370 -10.42 -45.35 18.99
N THR A 371 -11.28 -46.16 18.35
CA THR A 371 -11.21 -47.63 18.36
C THR A 371 -11.33 -48.15 16.93
N VAL A 372 -10.38 -48.99 16.50
CA VAL A 372 -10.21 -49.41 15.10
C VAL A 372 -9.91 -50.92 15.07
N SER A 373 -10.56 -51.68 14.19
CA SER A 373 -10.29 -53.11 14.04
C SER A 373 -8.91 -53.37 13.43
N ILE A 374 -8.26 -54.49 13.76
CA ILE A 374 -6.98 -54.89 13.12
C ILE A 374 -7.09 -54.85 11.59
N GLY A 375 -6.18 -54.11 10.93
CA GLY A 375 -6.09 -54.01 9.47
C GLY A 375 -6.99 -52.93 8.85
N ASP A 376 -7.90 -52.32 9.62
CA ASP A 376 -8.61 -51.12 9.19
C ASP A 376 -7.71 -49.87 9.32
N THR A 377 -8.17 -48.77 8.72
CA THR A 377 -7.49 -47.47 8.76
C THR A 377 -8.38 -46.38 9.36
N LEU A 378 -7.74 -45.38 9.94
CA LEU A 378 -8.37 -44.15 10.47
C LEU A 378 -7.65 -42.95 9.86
N ALA A 379 -8.41 -41.96 9.39
CA ALA A 379 -7.85 -40.69 8.95
C ALA A 379 -8.02 -39.68 10.08
N LEU A 380 -6.91 -39.24 10.66
CA LEU A 380 -6.89 -38.12 11.62
C LEU A 380 -6.47 -36.86 10.87
N SER A 381 -6.98 -35.71 11.31
CA SER A 381 -6.44 -34.41 10.90
C SER A 381 -5.97 -33.63 12.13
N ALA A 382 -5.14 -32.62 11.91
CA ALA A 382 -4.66 -31.75 12.98
C ALA A 382 -4.53 -30.32 12.45
N ASN A 383 -4.97 -29.35 13.26
CA ASN A 383 -4.92 -27.93 12.93
C ASN A 383 -3.89 -27.22 13.81
N VAL A 384 -3.01 -26.43 13.20
CA VAL A 384 -2.11 -25.53 13.93
C VAL A 384 -2.89 -24.27 14.33
N ILE A 385 -2.82 -23.91 15.62
CA ILE A 385 -3.49 -22.74 16.19
C ILE A 385 -2.43 -21.71 16.60
N PRO A 386 -2.54 -20.43 16.20
CA PRO A 386 -3.56 -19.89 15.31
C PRO A 386 -3.34 -20.30 13.84
N ALA A 387 -4.41 -20.34 13.04
CA ALA A 387 -4.34 -20.61 11.60
C ALA A 387 -3.56 -19.54 10.79
N TYR A 388 -3.28 -18.39 11.42
CA TYR A 388 -2.44 -17.33 10.88
C TYR A 388 -0.96 -17.43 11.32
N ALA A 389 -0.53 -18.53 11.95
CA ALA A 389 0.89 -18.78 12.23
C ALA A 389 1.73 -18.86 10.94
N ASP A 390 3.04 -18.59 11.05
CA ASP A 390 3.96 -18.60 9.90
C ASP A 390 4.28 -20.02 9.39
N ASP A 391 4.36 -21.00 10.29
CA ASP A 391 4.56 -22.41 9.95
C ASP A 391 3.37 -23.24 10.45
N LEU A 392 2.56 -23.73 9.50
CA LEU A 392 1.38 -24.56 9.74
C LEU A 392 1.67 -26.06 9.53
N SER A 393 2.94 -26.47 9.39
CA SER A 393 3.29 -27.87 9.20
C SER A 393 3.02 -28.70 10.45
N VAL A 394 2.54 -29.92 10.22
CA VAL A 394 2.30 -30.95 11.24
C VAL A 394 3.15 -32.17 10.91
N THR A 395 3.78 -32.74 11.93
CA THR A 395 4.46 -34.03 11.86
C THR A 395 3.73 -35.06 12.71
N TRP A 396 3.63 -36.28 12.21
CA TRP A 396 2.87 -37.37 12.83
C TRP A 396 3.78 -38.46 13.37
N LYS A 397 3.36 -39.10 14.46
CA LYS A 397 4.08 -40.23 15.08
C LYS A 397 3.15 -41.15 15.86
N SER A 398 3.44 -42.46 15.86
CA SER A 398 2.86 -43.41 16.82
C SER A 398 3.76 -43.61 18.04
N SER A 399 3.16 -43.74 19.23
CA SER A 399 3.89 -44.14 20.44
C SER A 399 4.35 -45.61 20.39
N ASP A 400 3.66 -46.46 19.63
CA ASP A 400 3.98 -47.87 19.43
C ASP A 400 3.59 -48.34 18.02
N GLU A 401 4.56 -48.31 17.10
CA GLU A 401 4.42 -48.77 15.72
C GLU A 401 4.13 -50.28 15.59
N SER A 402 4.16 -51.07 16.67
CA SER A 402 3.70 -52.47 16.66
C SER A 402 2.19 -52.60 16.86
N VAL A 403 1.52 -51.57 17.41
CA VAL A 403 0.06 -51.49 17.56
C VAL A 403 -0.57 -50.81 16.35
N ALA A 404 -0.05 -49.64 15.97
CA ALA A 404 -0.46 -48.92 14.76
C ALA A 404 0.64 -47.97 14.24
N ILE A 405 0.67 -47.76 12.92
CA ILE A 405 1.54 -46.76 12.26
C ILE A 405 0.69 -45.61 11.74
N VAL A 406 1.29 -44.43 11.57
CA VAL A 406 0.69 -43.24 10.95
C VAL A 406 1.62 -42.70 9.87
N ASP A 407 1.07 -42.21 8.76
CA ASP A 407 1.83 -41.57 7.67
C ASP A 407 1.93 -40.04 7.82
N GLU A 408 2.64 -39.39 6.89
CA GLU A 408 2.82 -37.93 6.88
C GLU A 408 1.52 -37.13 6.71
N ASN A 409 0.43 -37.78 6.29
CA ASN A 409 -0.88 -37.17 6.03
C ASN A 409 -1.91 -37.46 7.14
N GLY A 410 -1.51 -38.12 8.23
CA GLY A 410 -2.42 -38.49 9.33
C GLY A 410 -3.23 -39.78 9.08
N PHE A 411 -2.90 -40.58 8.06
CA PHE A 411 -3.53 -41.90 7.87
C PHE A 411 -2.90 -42.94 8.79
N VAL A 412 -3.69 -43.40 9.74
CA VAL A 412 -3.35 -44.43 10.71
C VAL A 412 -3.74 -45.81 10.17
N THR A 413 -2.87 -46.80 10.30
CA THR A 413 -3.13 -48.21 9.98
C THR A 413 -2.98 -49.08 11.23
N ALA A 414 -4.05 -49.80 11.61
CA ALA A 414 -4.05 -50.70 12.76
C ALA A 414 -3.32 -52.02 12.44
N ILE A 415 -2.35 -52.42 13.28
CA ILE A 415 -1.45 -53.56 13.06
C ILE A 415 -1.75 -54.73 14.00
N ALA A 416 -1.91 -54.46 15.31
CA ALA A 416 -2.13 -55.51 16.31
C ALA A 416 -2.92 -54.97 17.52
N PRO A 417 -3.65 -55.82 18.27
CA PRO A 417 -4.41 -55.40 19.43
C PRO A 417 -3.55 -54.73 20.51
N GLY A 418 -4.01 -53.60 21.01
CA GLY A 418 -3.26 -52.81 21.98
C GLY A 418 -3.75 -51.38 22.11
N TYR A 419 -2.94 -50.56 22.77
CA TYR A 419 -3.15 -49.13 22.95
C TYR A 419 -1.90 -48.39 22.50
N CYS A 420 -2.05 -47.31 21.74
CA CYS A 420 -0.97 -46.40 21.38
C CYS A 420 -1.51 -44.98 21.19
N ASP A 421 -0.68 -43.98 21.46
CA ASP A 421 -1.01 -42.58 21.18
C ASP A 421 -0.54 -42.25 19.76
N ILE A 422 -1.44 -41.70 18.94
CA ILE A 422 -1.09 -41.09 17.65
C ILE A 422 -0.95 -39.59 17.88
N ILE A 423 0.29 -39.10 17.78
CA ILE A 423 0.70 -37.75 18.16
C ILE A 423 0.86 -36.89 16.91
N ALA A 424 0.29 -35.69 16.93
CA ALA A 424 0.48 -34.63 15.95
C ALA A 424 1.30 -33.49 16.57
N SER A 425 2.39 -33.08 15.92
CA SER A 425 3.33 -32.07 16.44
C SER A 425 3.54 -30.90 15.46
N SER A 426 3.47 -29.65 15.93
CA SER A 426 3.79 -28.45 15.14
C SER A 426 5.31 -28.25 14.97
N ALA A 427 5.70 -27.38 14.03
CA ALA A 427 7.10 -27.02 13.77
C ALA A 427 7.92 -26.56 14.99
N ASN A 428 7.28 -25.96 16.01
CA ASN A 428 7.93 -25.52 17.26
C ASN A 428 7.68 -26.46 18.46
N GLY A 429 7.11 -27.65 18.23
CA GLY A 429 6.94 -28.70 19.24
C GLY A 429 5.74 -28.52 20.19
N ARG A 430 4.64 -27.90 19.73
CA ARG A 430 3.32 -28.11 20.36
C ARG A 430 2.79 -29.46 19.90
N GLU A 431 2.20 -30.22 20.80
CA GLU A 431 1.72 -31.58 20.51
C GLU A 431 0.27 -31.73 21.01
N ASP A 432 -0.51 -32.52 20.26
CA ASP A 432 -1.80 -33.07 20.68
C ASP A 432 -1.90 -34.53 20.20
N TYR A 433 -2.77 -35.35 20.79
CA TYR A 433 -2.75 -36.79 20.54
C TYR A 433 -4.12 -37.48 20.61
N CYS A 434 -4.26 -38.53 19.79
CA CYS A 434 -5.38 -39.46 19.78
C CYS A 434 -5.00 -40.75 20.51
N VAL A 435 -5.73 -41.12 21.56
CA VAL A 435 -5.59 -42.43 22.21
C VAL A 435 -6.27 -43.49 21.35
N LEU A 436 -5.47 -44.28 20.63
CA LEU A 436 -5.96 -45.33 19.75
C LEU A 436 -6.03 -46.68 20.47
N THR A 437 -7.20 -47.32 20.42
CA THR A 437 -7.41 -48.72 20.79
C THR A 437 -7.54 -49.57 19.53
N VAL A 438 -6.81 -50.69 19.46
CA VAL A 438 -6.94 -51.67 18.38
C VAL A 438 -7.50 -52.99 18.94
N GLU A 439 -8.53 -53.55 18.28
CA GLU A 439 -9.20 -54.81 18.67
C GLU A 439 -9.42 -55.82 17.52
#